data_AF-A0A9D6ASY5-F1
#
_entry.id   AF-A0A9D6ASY5-F1
#
_cell.length_a   1.000
_cell.length_b   1.000
_cell.length_c   1.000
_cell.angle_alpha   90.00
_cell.angle_beta   90.00
_cell.angle_gamma   90.00
#
_symmetry.space_group_name_H-M   'P 1'
#
loop_
_entity.id
_entity.type
_entity.pdbx_description
1 polymer ?
#
loop_
_entity_poly.entity_id
_entity_poly.type
_entity_poly.pdbx_seq_one_letter_code
_entity_poly.pdbx_strand_id
1 'polypeptide(L)'
;MKDDNIIDVQHVTCGLVPLMQTHLGGTEPEVETVSFKVRQGIQTELWNSFGTGRDWRLTAIESDLFFDVVTFERVEQDELDPLGLMDF
;
A
#
# COMPACT_ATOMS: atom_id res chain seq x y z
N MET A 1 18.70 2.68 3.56
CA MET A 1 17.53 2.60 2.66
C MET A 1 17.86 3.36 1.40
N LYS A 2 17.55 2.80 0.22
CA LYS A 2 17.70 3.52 -1.06
C LYS A 2 16.46 4.42 -1.22
N ASP A 3 16.69 5.73 -1.21
CA ASP A 3 15.70 6.82 -1.23
C ASP A 3 15.01 7.05 -2.58
N ASP A 4 15.04 6.10 -3.52
CA ASP A 4 14.86 6.50 -4.93
C ASP A 4 13.42 6.71 -5.41
N ASN A 5 12.35 6.52 -4.62
CA ASN A 5 10.98 6.89 -5.02
C ASN A 5 9.94 6.86 -3.87
N ILE A 6 10.12 7.67 -2.81
CA ILE A 6 9.05 7.85 -1.80
C ILE A 6 8.08 8.93 -2.28
N ILE A 7 6.80 8.58 -2.43
CA ILE A 7 5.75 9.51 -2.88
C ILE A 7 5.30 10.36 -1.68
N ASP A 8 5.53 11.67 -1.73
CA ASP A 8 5.16 12.59 -0.64
C ASP A 8 3.70 13.05 -0.73
N VAL A 9 2.88 12.52 0.17
CA VAL A 9 1.46 12.87 0.34
C VAL A 9 1.16 13.35 1.77
N GLN A 10 2.17 13.75 2.54
CA GLN A 10 2.00 14.15 3.95
C GLN A 10 1.06 15.36 4.12
N HIS A 11 0.96 16.20 3.09
CA HIS A 11 0.13 17.39 3.05
C HIS A 11 -1.35 17.09 2.76
N VAL A 12 -1.68 15.86 2.38
CA VAL A 12 -3.03 15.47 1.96
C VAL A 12 -3.88 15.16 3.20
N THR A 13 -4.83 16.04 3.48
CA THR A 13 -5.73 15.94 4.64
C THR A 13 -7.01 15.19 4.30
N CYS A 14 -7.59 15.45 3.13
CA CYS A 14 -8.80 14.80 2.63
C CYS A 14 -8.48 13.93 1.40
N GLY A 15 -9.06 12.73 1.32
CA GLY A 15 -8.91 11.86 0.15
C GLY A 15 -7.55 11.15 0.04
N LEU A 16 -6.80 11.05 1.14
CA LEU A 16 -5.49 10.39 1.17
C LEU A 16 -5.55 8.94 0.65
N VAL A 17 -6.48 8.14 1.16
CA VAL A 17 -6.65 6.74 0.76
C VAL A 17 -6.96 6.61 -0.74
N PRO A 18 -7.98 7.30 -1.31
CA PRO A 18 -8.22 7.30 -2.75
C PRO A 18 -7.00 7.72 -3.60
N LEU A 19 -6.26 8.72 -3.14
CA LEU A 19 -5.04 9.18 -3.83
C LEU A 19 -3.98 8.07 -3.86
N MET A 20 -3.68 7.47 -2.72
CA MET A 20 -2.72 6.37 -2.61
C MET A 20 -3.14 5.18 -3.48
N GLN A 21 -4.43 4.83 -3.48
CA GLN A 21 -4.98 3.76 -4.33
C GLN A 21 -4.82 4.07 -5.83
N THR A 22 -4.98 5.34 -6.22
CA THR A 22 -4.76 5.78 -7.60
C THR A 22 -3.30 5.65 -8.01
N HIS A 23 -2.36 6.04 -7.13
CA HIS A 23 -0.93 5.82 -7.37
C HIS A 23 -0.61 4.34 -7.52
N LEU A 24 -1.04 3.50 -6.57
CA LEU A 24 -0.82 2.06 -6.61
C LEU A 24 -1.38 1.40 -7.88
N GLY A 25 -2.56 1.83 -8.35
CA GLY A 25 -3.17 1.32 -9.59
C GLY A 25 -2.49 1.83 -10.88
N GLY A 26 -1.78 2.95 -10.82
CA GLY A 26 -1.01 3.51 -11.95
C GLY A 26 0.46 3.07 -11.97
N THR A 27 0.92 2.34 -10.96
CA THR A 27 2.29 1.87 -10.84
C THR A 27 2.61 0.78 -11.87
N GLU A 28 3.73 0.92 -12.57
CA GLU A 28 4.21 -0.02 -13.59
C GLU A 28 4.30 -1.47 -13.07
N PRO A 29 4.00 -2.49 -13.90
CA PRO A 29 3.98 -3.89 -13.49
C PRO A 29 5.30 -4.38 -12.86
N GLU A 30 6.44 -3.90 -13.34
CA GLU A 30 7.79 -4.21 -12.84
C GLU A 30 8.11 -3.64 -11.45
N VAL A 31 7.29 -2.71 -10.95
CA VAL A 31 7.47 -2.15 -9.60
C VAL A 31 6.72 -3.01 -8.60
N GLU A 32 7.49 -3.64 -7.71
CA GLU A 32 6.99 -4.54 -6.66
C GLU A 32 6.78 -3.85 -5.31
N THR A 33 7.37 -2.68 -5.10
CA THR A 33 7.31 -1.95 -3.83
C THR A 33 7.05 -0.47 -4.07
N VAL A 34 6.11 0.11 -3.31
CA VAL A 34 5.80 1.54 -3.33
C VAL A 34 5.74 2.07 -1.90
N SER A 35 6.46 3.16 -1.64
CA SER A 35 6.46 3.82 -0.34
C SER A 35 5.85 5.21 -0.42
N PHE A 36 5.05 5.57 0.59
CA PHE A 36 4.42 6.87 0.73
C PHE A 36 4.87 7.54 2.01
N LYS A 37 5.22 8.83 1.92
CA LYS A 37 5.36 9.68 3.09
C LYS A 37 4.01 10.28 3.44
N VAL A 38 3.52 10.01 4.65
CA VAL A 38 2.19 10.41 5.12
C VAL A 38 2.29 11.21 6.43
N ARG A 39 1.20 11.89 6.79
CA ARG A 39 1.08 12.55 8.11
C ARG A 39 1.07 11.51 9.22
N GLN A 40 1.64 11.84 10.38
CA GLN A 40 1.65 10.93 11.52
C GLN A 40 0.24 10.67 12.08
N GLY A 41 0.05 9.52 12.73
CA GLY A 41 -1.15 9.21 13.50
C GLY A 41 -2.32 8.68 12.68
N ILE A 42 -2.11 8.29 11.42
CA ILE A 42 -3.15 7.73 10.54
C ILE A 42 -3.05 6.21 10.36
N GLN A 43 -2.20 5.54 11.14
CA GLN A 43 -1.91 4.12 10.98
C GLN A 43 -3.19 3.28 11.03
N THR A 44 -4.07 3.55 11.98
CA THR A 44 -5.37 2.88 12.11
C THR A 44 -6.27 3.12 10.89
N GLU A 45 -6.29 4.33 10.34
CA GLU A 45 -7.05 4.65 9.13
C GLU A 45 -6.55 3.84 7.94
N LEU A 46 -5.22 3.74 7.77
CA LEU A 46 -4.59 2.97 6.71
C LEU A 46 -4.86 1.47 6.85
N TRP A 47 -4.68 0.89 8.04
CA TRP A 47 -4.96 -0.53 8.27
C TRP A 47 -6.41 -0.91 7.93
N ASN A 48 -7.36 -0.06 8.30
CA ASN A 48 -8.78 -0.28 7.98
C ASN A 48 -9.10 -0.11 6.49
N SER A 49 -8.31 0.71 5.78
CA SER A 49 -8.57 1.09 4.39
C SER A 49 -7.90 0.18 3.36
N PHE A 50 -6.81 -0.50 3.74
CA PHE A 50 -6.00 -1.35 2.85
C PHE A 50 -6.04 -2.84 3.23
N GLY A 51 -6.99 -3.24 4.09
CA GLY A 51 -7.02 -4.57 4.71
C GLY A 51 -7.42 -5.75 3.83
N THR A 52 -8.10 -5.58 2.69
CA THR A 52 -8.57 -6.72 1.88
C THR A 52 -8.68 -6.45 0.37
N GLY A 53 -8.17 -7.38 -0.45
CA GLY A 53 -8.63 -7.62 -1.83
C GLY A 53 -8.06 -6.75 -2.96
N ARG A 54 -6.82 -6.26 -2.88
CA ARG A 54 -6.18 -5.49 -3.96
C ARG A 54 -4.79 -6.03 -4.29
N ASP A 55 -4.27 -5.62 -5.44
CA ASP A 55 -2.93 -5.99 -5.96
C ASP A 55 -1.77 -5.51 -5.08
N TRP A 56 -2.05 -4.84 -3.96
CA TRP A 56 -1.06 -4.23 -3.08
C TRP A 56 -1.44 -4.48 -1.62
N ARG A 57 -0.46 -4.92 -0.84
CA ARG A 57 -0.57 -5.16 0.61
C ARG A 57 0.29 -4.16 1.35
N LEU A 58 -0.28 -3.54 2.37
CA LEU A 58 0.47 -2.75 3.36
C LEU A 58 1.38 -3.69 4.17
N THR A 59 2.71 -3.51 4.10
CA THR A 59 3.69 -4.38 4.78
C THR A 59 4.43 -3.70 5.92
N ALA A 60 4.65 -2.39 5.84
CA ALA A 60 5.33 -1.64 6.88
C ALA A 60 4.77 -0.22 7.07
N ILE A 61 4.82 0.25 8.31
CA ILE A 61 4.70 1.67 8.66
C ILE A 61 5.87 2.01 9.57
N GLU A 62 6.75 2.89 9.11
CA GLU A 62 7.92 3.38 9.83
C GLU A 62 7.71 4.84 10.21
N SER A 63 7.76 5.15 11.51
CA SER A 63 7.66 6.53 11.97
C SER A 63 9.01 7.23 11.96
N ASP A 64 9.03 8.46 11.42
CA ASP A 64 10.18 9.37 11.44
C ASP A 64 9.80 10.68 12.15
N LEU A 65 10.72 11.63 12.21
CA LEU A 65 10.47 12.97 12.70
C LEU A 65 9.50 13.68 11.74
N PHE A 66 8.27 13.91 12.23
CA PHE A 66 7.18 14.67 11.59
C PHE A 66 6.37 13.96 10.50
N PHE A 67 6.70 12.71 10.15
CA PHE A 67 5.97 11.92 9.17
C PHE A 67 6.07 10.43 9.44
N ASP A 68 5.18 9.65 8.83
CA ASP A 68 5.31 8.20 8.75
C ASP A 68 5.62 7.81 7.29
N VAL A 69 6.35 6.74 7.08
CA VAL A 69 6.60 6.10 5.79
C VAL A 69 5.83 4.80 5.75
N VAL A 70 4.98 4.67 4.74
CA VAL A 70 4.06 3.53 4.57
C VAL A 70 4.50 2.78 3.33
N THR A 71 4.80 1.50 3.47
CA THR A 71 5.30 0.67 2.37
C THR A 71 4.27 -0.38 1.98
N PHE A 72 4.04 -0.47 0.67
CA PHE A 72 3.18 -1.46 0.04
C PHE A 72 4.01 -2.38 -0.83
N GLU A 73 3.67 -3.66 -0.80
CA GLU A 73 4.22 -4.68 -1.70
C GLU A 73 3.12 -5.20 -2.61
N ARG A 74 3.46 -5.42 -3.87
CA ARG A 74 2.55 -6.01 -4.85
C ARG A 74 2.24 -7.45 -4.44
N VAL A 75 0.96 -7.81 -4.42
CA VAL A 75 0.51 -9.17 -4.13
C VAL A 75 0.28 -9.84 -5.47
N GLU A 76 0.98 -10.94 -5.73
CA GLU A 76 0.56 -11.87 -6.77
C GLU A 76 -0.81 -12.41 -6.36
N GLN A 77 -1.84 -12.02 -7.11
CA GLN A 77 -3.11 -12.71 -7.00
C GLN A 77 -2.88 -14.10 -7.59
N ASP A 78 -2.56 -15.08 -6.74
CA ASP A 78 -2.91 -16.46 -7.06
C ASP A 78 -4.41 -16.41 -7.36
N GLU A 79 -4.79 -16.73 -8.59
CA GLU A 79 -6.17 -17.07 -8.90
C GLU A 79 -6.53 -18.21 -7.95
N LEU A 80 -7.10 -17.86 -6.80
CA LEU A 80 -7.67 -18.81 -5.87
C LEU A 80 -8.62 -19.65 -6.69
N ASP A 81 -8.23 -20.89 -6.93
CA ASP A 81 -9.04 -21.94 -7.50
C ASP A 81 -10.43 -21.85 -6.86
N PRO A 82 -11.46 -21.33 -7.57
CA PRO A 82 -12.70 -20.86 -6.96
C PRO A 82 -13.51 -21.97 -6.28
N LEU A 83 -13.09 -23.22 -6.44
CA LEU A 83 -13.84 -24.39 -6.07
C LEU A 83 -13.20 -25.22 -4.95
N GLY A 84 -11.94 -24.99 -4.57
CA GLY A 84 -11.28 -25.87 -3.59
C GLY A 84 -11.47 -27.36 -3.91
N LEU A 85 -11.60 -27.69 -5.20
CA LEU A 85 -11.75 -29.05 -5.70
C LEU A 85 -10.34 -29.56 -6.00
N MET A 86 -9.53 -29.75 -4.96
CA MET A 86 -8.44 -30.71 -5.08
C MET A 86 -8.99 -32.11 -4.84
N ASP A 87 -8.78 -32.91 -5.87
CA ASP A 87 -9.26 -34.24 -6.18
C ASP A 87 -9.11 -35.32 -5.08
N PHE A 88 -10.16 -36.17 -5.02
CA PHE A 88 -10.25 -37.57 -4.55
C PHE A 88 -9.28 -38.13 -3.50
#